data_AF-A0A8S2T8N3-F1
#
_entry.id   AF-A0A8S2T8N3-F1
#
_cell.length_a   1.000
_cell.length_b   1.000
_cell.length_c   1.000
_cell.angle_alpha   90.00
_cell.angle_beta   90.00
_cell.angle_gamma   90.00
#
_symmetry.space_group_name_H-M   'P 1'
#
loop_
_entity.id
_entity.type
_entity.pdbx_description
1 polymer ?
#
loop_
_entity_poly.entity_id
_entity_poly.type
_entity_poly.pdbx_seq_one_letter_code
_entity_poly.pdbx_strand_id
1 'polypeptide(L)' 'KQTIVKLKQVEHTLSEKRILQAIKFPFLVNLVYTFKDNSHLYLALEFANGGEMFTHLRTAGKYLEDQTRFY' A
#
# COMPACT_ATOMS: atom_id res chain seq x y z
N LYS A 1 13.08 8.45 24.62
CA LYS A 1 12.31 9.07 23.50
C LYS A 1 12.06 8.13 22.30
N GLN A 2 12.95 7.19 21.96
CA GLN A 2 12.77 6.29 20.79
C GLN A 2 11.63 5.26 20.92
N THR A 3 11.32 4.79 22.13
CA THR A 3 10.32 3.73 22.35
C THR A 3 8.89 4.13 22.00
N ILE A 4 8.52 5.40 22.22
CA ILE A 4 7.17 5.92 21.93
C ILE A 4 6.94 5.99 20.41
N VAL A 5 7.99 6.32 19.64
CA VAL A 5 7.92 6.36 18.17
C VAL A 5 7.74 4.95 17.61
N LYS A 6 8.45 3.95 18.16
CA LYS A 6 8.26 2.53 17.80
C LYS A 6 6.86 2.03 18.15
N LEU A 7 6.32 2.36 19.32
CA LEU A 7 4.97 1.96 19.75
C LEU A 7 3.88 2.53 18.84
N LYS A 8 3.98 3.81 18.45
CA LYS A 8 3.01 4.41 17.51
C LYS A 8 3.05 3.76 16.13
N GLN A 9 4.24 3.39 15.64
CA GLN A 9 4.37 2.67 14.36
C GLN A 9 3.74 1.28 14.44
N VAL A 10 3.91 0.57 15.56
CA VAL A 10 3.30 -0.76 15.77
C VAL A 10 1.77 -0.68 15.73
N GLU A 11 1.17 0.30 16.40
CA GLU A 11 -0.29 0.50 16.38
C GLU A 11 -0.82 0.83 14.97
N HIS A 12 -0.09 1.69 14.24
CA HIS A 12 -0.43 2.03 12.87
C HIS A 12 -0.37 0.81 11.95
N THR A 13 0.71 0.02 12.00
CA THR A 13 0.84 -1.18 11.16
C THR A 13 -0.19 -2.26 11.49
N LEU A 14 -0.54 -2.43 12.77
CA LEU A 14 -1.64 -3.33 13.18
C LEU A 14 -2.99 -2.85 12.65
N SER A 15 -3.22 -1.54 12.64
CA SER A 15 -4.43 -0.93 12.11
C SER A 15 -4.50 -1.06 10.60
N GLU A 16 -3.42 -0.76 9.87
CA GLU A 16 -3.30 -0.98 8.42
C GLU A 16 -3.56 -2.43 8.05
N LYS A 17 -2.93 -3.39 8.75
CA LYS A 17 -3.19 -4.81 8.54
C LYS A 17 -4.68 -5.13 8.72
N ARG A 18 -5.31 -4.68 9.80
CA ARG A 18 -6.74 -4.94 10.06
C ARG A 18 -7.64 -4.35 8.97
N ILE A 19 -7.35 -3.13 8.54
CA ILE A 19 -8.10 -2.43 7.50
C ILE A 19 -7.95 -3.15 6.15
N LEU A 20 -6.72 -3.45 5.74
CA LEU A 20 -6.42 -4.17 4.50
C LEU A 20 -6.97 -5.60 4.48
N GLN A 21 -7.09 -6.24 5.64
CA GLN A 21 -7.74 -7.56 5.75
C GLN A 21 -9.27 -7.50 5.68
N ALA A 22 -9.87 -6.39 6.09
CA ALA A 22 -11.32 -6.23 6.15
C ALA A 22 -11.93 -5.70 4.84
N ILE A 23 -11.12 -5.06 3.99
CA ILE A 23 -11.58 -4.46 2.74
C ILE A 23 -11.20 -5.37 1.57
N LYS A 24 -12.20 -5.73 0.76
CA LYS A 24 -12.02 -6.43 -0.51
C LYS A 24 -12.76 -5.68 -1.59
N PHE A 25 -12.01 -5.01 -2.47
CA PHE A 25 -12.57 -4.19 -3.54
C PHE A 25 -11.68 -4.27 -4.78
N PRO A 26 -12.22 -4.34 -6.01
CA PRO A 26 -11.45 -4.58 -7.22
C PRO A 26 -10.37 -3.51 -7.54
N PHE A 27 -10.46 -2.32 -6.94
CA PHE A 27 -9.47 -1.24 -7.12
C PHE A 27 -8.49 -1.08 -5.95
N LEU A 28 -8.54 -1.98 -4.96
CA LEU A 28 -7.62 -2.00 -3.83
C LEU A 28 -6.77 -3.26 -3.88
N VAL A 29 -5.47 -3.08 -3.66
CA VAL A 29 -4.52 -4.20 -3.58
C VAL A 29 -4.81 -5.01 -2.34
N ASN A 30 -5.11 -6.30 -2.51
CA ASN A 30 -5.40 -7.15 -1.36
C ASN A 30 -4.11 -7.61 -0.67
N LEU A 31 -4.20 -7.72 0.65
CA LEU A 31 -3.14 -8.30 1.47
C LEU A 31 -3.27 -9.83 1.47
N VAL A 32 -2.35 -10.50 0.78
CA VAL A 32 -2.34 -11.96 0.63
C VAL A 32 -1.80 -12.62 1.90
N TYR A 33 -0.69 -12.10 2.43
CA TYR A 33 -0.05 -12.69 3.60
C TYR A 33 0.72 -11.66 4.43
N THR A 34 0.87 -11.91 5.73
CA THR A 34 1.70 -11.08 6.62
C THR A 34 2.52 -11.96 7.53
N PHE A 35 3.80 -11.64 7.66
CA PHE A 35 4.68 -12.32 8.60
C PHE A 35 5.64 -11.32 9.24
N LYS A 36 6.25 -11.72 10.35
CA LYS A 36 7.21 -10.88 11.08
C LYS A 36 8.37 -11.73 11.56
N ASP A 37 9.53 -11.12 11.67
CA ASP A 37 10.66 -11.66 12.40
C ASP A 37 10.98 -10.77 13.62
N ASN A 38 12.09 -11.03 14.31
CA ASN A 38 12.48 -10.27 15.50
C ASN A 38 12.86 -8.80 15.20
N SER A 39 13.00 -8.41 13.94
CA SER A 39 13.50 -7.10 13.51
C SER A 39 12.57 -6.37 12.53
N HIS A 40 11.77 -7.09 11.73
CA HIS A 40 11.01 -6.55 10.60
C HIS A 40 9.60 -7.16 10.48
N LEU A 41 8.73 -6.38 9.86
CA LEU A 41 7.38 -6.76 9.47
C LEU A 41 7.33 -6.86 7.94
N TYR A 42 6.71 -7.92 7.43
CA TYR A 42 6.60 -8.21 6.01
C TYR A 42 5.13 -8.30 5.61
N LEU A 43 4.77 -7.57 4.56
CA LEU A 43 3.43 -7.53 3.98
C LEU A 43 3.53 -8.06 2.55
N ALA A 44 2.92 -9.21 2.29
CA ALA A 44 2.79 -9.76 0.95
C ALA A 44 1.46 -9.30 0.35
N LEU A 45 1.56 -8.46 -0.67
CA LEU A 45 0.44 -7.86 -1.39
C LEU A 45 0.24 -8.56 -2.74
N GLU A 46 -0.93 -8.40 -3.34
CA GLU A 46 -1.15 -8.81 -4.73
C GLU A 46 -0.17 -8.10 -5.67
N PHE A 47 0.41 -8.86 -6.60
CA PHE A 47 1.36 -8.33 -7.56
C PHE A 47 0.63 -7.64 -8.72
N ALA A 48 0.79 -6.32 -8.82
CA ALA A 48 0.31 -5.52 -9.95
C ALA A 48 1.45 -5.27 -10.94
N ASN A 49 1.40 -5.92 -12.11
CA ASN A 49 2.45 -5.84 -13.14
C ASN A 49 2.44 -4.56 -14.00
N GLY A 50 1.49 -3.65 -13.77
CA GLY A 50 1.34 -2.41 -14.53
C GLY A 50 2.35 -1.30 -14.19
N GLY A 51 3.15 -1.50 -13.13
CA GLY A 51 4.05 -0.49 -12.60
C GLY A 51 3.30 0.64 -11.87
N GLU A 52 4.06 1.66 -11.45
CA GLU A 52 3.51 2.77 -10.68
C GLU A 52 2.96 3.88 -11.57
N MET A 53 1.73 4.32 -11.31
CA MET A 53 1.09 5.45 -12.02
C MET A 53 1.97 6.70 -12.00
N PHE A 54 2.71 6.94 -10.92
CA PHE A 54 3.62 8.09 -10.79
C PHE A 54 4.73 8.06 -11.84
N THR A 55 5.28 6.88 -12.13
CA THR A 55 6.32 6.71 -13.14
C THR A 55 5.77 6.99 -14.53
N HIS A 56 4.57 6.49 -14.83
CA HIS A 56 3.88 6.77 -16.09
C HIS A 56 3.53 8.25 -16.24
N LEU A 57 3.05 8.90 -15.18
CA LEU A 57 2.70 10.32 -15.19
C LEU A 57 3.93 11.19 -15.43
N ARG A 58 5.07 10.85 -14.80
CA ARG A 58 6.32 11.59 -15.00
C ARG A 58 6.83 11.50 -16.43
N THR A 59 6.68 10.35 -17.08
CA THR A 59 7.05 10.16 -18.49
C THR A 59 6.07 10.87 -19.44
N ALA A 60 4.77 10.82 -19.16
CA ALA A 60 3.74 11.43 -19.98
C ALA A 60 3.63 12.96 -19.79
N GLY A 61 4.09 13.50 -18.66
CA GLY A 61 3.99 14.91 -18.29
C GLY A 61 2.60 15.31 -17.81
N LYS A 62 1.56 15.12 -18.63
CA LYS A 62 0.15 15.32 -18.28
C LYS A 62 -0.73 14.27 -18.95
N TYR A 63 -1.69 13.74 -18.20
CA TYR A 63 -2.76 12.94 -18.78
C TYR A 63 -3.86 13.81 -19.38
N LEU A 64 -4.43 13.33 -20.48
CA LEU A 64 -5.65 13.89 -21.06
C LEU A 64 -6.83 13.62 -20.13
N GLU A 65 -7.83 14.50 -20.15
CA GLU A 65 -8.97 14.47 -19.23
C GLU A 65 -9.70 13.12 -19.24
N ASP A 66 -9.85 12.49 -20.42
CA ASP A 66 -10.47 11.17 -20.54
C ASP A 66 -9.68 10.04 -19.85
N GLN A 67 -8.35 10.16 -19.77
CA GLN A 67 -7.50 9.19 -19.06
C GLN A 67 -7.53 9.43 -17.55
N THR A 68 -7.65 10.69 -17.12
CA THR A 68 -7.79 11.03 -15.69
C THR A 68 -9.14 10.62 -15.14
N ARG A 69 -10.24 10.70 -15.90
CA ARG A 69 -11.60 10.41 -15.38
C ARG A 69 -11.78 8.99 -14.84
N PHE A 70 -10.98 8.02 -15.30
CA PHE A 70 -11.03 6.64 -14.84
C PHE A 70 -10.22 6.38 -13.56
N TYR A 71 -9.26 7.26 -13.25
CA TYR A 71 -8.33 7.15 -12.12
C TYR A 71 -8.65 8.16 -11.01
#